data_AF-A0A7S1EAP8-F1
#
_entry.id   AF-A0A7S1EAP8-F1
#
_cell.length_a   1.000
_cell.length_b   1.000
_cell.length_c   1.000
_cell.angle_alpha   90.00
_cell.angle_beta   90.00
_cell.angle_gamma   90.00
#
_symmetry.space_group_name_H-M   'P 1'
#
loop_
_entity.id
_entity.type
_entity.pdbx_description
1 polymer ?
#
loop_
_entity_poly.entity_id
_entity_poly.type
_entity_poly.pdbx_seq_one_letter_code
_entity_poly.pdbx_strand_id
1 'polypeptide(L)'
;FDDRAHTGLTVLMGGGRKWFLPAGTPGSARSDSNDYAFSTTEPHTAEIVKRWGVSAGALDNGRDLIKDFQSAGFGYAATKTDLDKADPAKPLLGLFAFSNMNVALDKINGRRGTDKNGLTGASVVEDFGLPDQPMLDEMAAKAIDVLKRSPKGFVLMIEGASIDKQAHAMDTERWMLDTLEFDRAVRVAQDFAAEHGDTLVIVTADHECSGAALIGGSVVTDAKLAELATKKGAANLRNSVVGVYERAGFPRYKLAADGYPETTDID
;
A
#
# COMPACT_ATOMS: atom_id res chain seq x y z
N PHE A 1 -10.10 -5.82 24.64
CA PHE A 1 -10.43 -7.06 23.95
C PHE A 1 -9.22 -7.55 23.16
N ASP A 2 -8.95 -8.86 23.16
CA ASP A 2 -7.85 -9.51 22.45
C ASP A 2 -8.38 -10.80 21.81
N ASP A 3 -8.43 -10.84 20.49
CA ASP A 3 -8.94 -11.97 19.68
C ASP A 3 -7.87 -12.71 18.91
N ARG A 4 -6.59 -12.45 19.15
CA ARG A 4 -5.52 -13.04 18.34
C ARG A 4 -5.57 -14.57 18.33
N ALA A 5 -5.98 -15.17 19.45
CA ALA A 5 -6.18 -16.62 19.57
C ALA A 5 -7.41 -17.16 18.79
N HIS A 6 -8.38 -16.29 18.47
CA HIS A 6 -9.57 -16.63 17.68
C HIS A 6 -9.38 -16.35 16.19
N THR A 7 -8.61 -15.31 15.83
CA THR A 7 -8.37 -14.92 14.44
C THR A 7 -7.21 -15.68 13.79
N GLY A 8 -6.28 -16.22 14.59
CA GLY A 8 -5.06 -16.84 14.07
C GLY A 8 -4.09 -15.84 13.44
N LEU A 9 -4.25 -14.55 13.75
CA LEU A 9 -3.42 -13.47 13.22
C LEU A 9 -1.95 -13.77 13.52
N THR A 10 -1.13 -13.89 12.47
CA THR A 10 0.30 -14.17 12.57
C THR A 10 1.15 -13.04 12.01
N VAL A 11 0.63 -12.30 11.02
CA VAL A 11 1.29 -11.15 10.40
C VAL A 11 0.29 -10.02 10.24
N LEU A 12 0.66 -8.82 10.67
CA LEU A 12 -0.08 -7.58 10.40
C LEU A 12 0.92 -6.49 10.06
N MET A 13 0.84 -5.93 8.86
CA MET A 13 1.79 -4.94 8.36
C MET A 13 1.10 -3.81 7.62
N GLY A 14 1.55 -2.57 7.87
CA GLY A 14 1.06 -1.39 7.17
C GLY A 14 1.36 -0.09 7.90
N GLY A 15 0.50 0.91 7.71
CA GLY A 15 0.50 2.14 8.50
C GLY A 15 -0.32 2.01 9.78
N GLY A 16 -0.88 3.13 10.25
CA GLY A 16 -1.88 3.14 11.32
C GLY A 16 -1.30 3.08 12.74
N ARG A 17 0.00 3.33 12.94
CA ARG A 17 0.65 3.31 14.26
C ARG A 17 -0.08 4.17 15.30
N LYS A 18 -0.72 5.27 14.89
CA LYS A 18 -1.49 6.16 15.77
C LYS A 18 -2.62 5.46 16.54
N TRP A 19 -3.09 4.30 16.06
CA TRP A 19 -4.14 3.50 16.69
C TRP A 19 -3.61 2.42 17.62
N PHE A 20 -2.29 2.26 17.73
CA PHE A 20 -1.66 1.23 18.56
C PHE A 20 -0.99 1.79 19.82
N LEU A 21 -0.92 3.12 19.93
CA LEU A 21 -0.29 3.83 21.03
C LEU A 21 -1.31 4.21 22.10
N PRO A 22 -0.92 4.29 23.39
CA PRO A 22 -1.77 4.88 24.43
C PRO A 22 -2.26 6.28 24.03
N ALA A 23 -3.44 6.68 24.47
CA ALA A 23 -4.07 7.96 24.11
C ALA A 23 -3.19 9.18 24.45
N GLY A 24 -2.43 9.11 25.56
CA GLY A 24 -1.52 10.17 25.99
C GLY A 24 -0.17 10.21 25.27
N THR A 25 0.11 9.29 24.34
CA THR A 25 1.39 9.23 23.62
C THR A 25 1.38 10.19 22.42
N PRO A 26 2.43 11.02 22.21
CA PRO A 26 2.53 11.86 21.02
C PRO A 26 2.36 11.08 19.72
N GLY A 27 1.49 11.59 18.84
CA GLY A 27 1.14 10.95 17.57
C GLY A 27 0.05 9.86 17.68
N SER A 28 -0.42 9.53 18.89
CA SER A 28 -1.62 8.71 19.07
C SER A 28 -2.86 9.46 18.60
N ALA A 29 -3.80 8.72 18.02
CA ALA A 29 -5.13 9.23 17.70
C ALA A 29 -6.22 8.63 18.60
N ARG A 30 -5.87 7.75 19.55
CA ARG A 30 -6.85 7.08 20.41
C ARG A 30 -7.46 8.04 21.43
N SER A 31 -8.77 7.94 21.62
CA SER A 31 -9.55 8.62 22.64
C SER A 31 -10.86 7.87 22.90
N ASP A 32 -11.56 8.20 23.98
CA ASP A 32 -12.89 7.61 24.26
C ASP A 32 -13.91 7.85 23.14
N SER A 33 -13.71 8.87 22.30
CA SER A 33 -14.63 9.22 21.20
C SER A 33 -14.44 8.38 19.93
N ASN A 34 -13.29 7.70 19.79
CA ASN A 34 -12.97 6.91 18.60
C ASN A 34 -12.43 5.50 18.89
N ASP A 35 -12.15 5.19 20.15
CA ASP A 35 -11.95 3.83 20.60
C ASP A 35 -13.26 3.05 20.55
N TYR A 36 -13.12 1.74 20.35
CA TYR A 36 -14.25 0.84 20.20
C TYR A 36 -14.15 -0.33 21.18
N ALA A 37 -15.27 -0.67 21.82
CA ALA A 37 -15.38 -1.81 22.70
C ALA A 37 -16.64 -2.61 22.35
N PHE A 38 -16.47 -3.93 22.15
CA PHE A 38 -17.62 -4.81 21.99
C PHE A 38 -18.45 -4.84 23.26
N SER A 39 -19.76 -4.70 23.13
CA SER A 39 -20.71 -4.77 24.23
C SER A 39 -21.65 -5.96 24.04
N THR A 40 -22.08 -6.57 25.16
CA THR A 40 -23.12 -7.61 25.15
C THR A 40 -24.52 -7.05 24.99
N THR A 41 -24.70 -5.73 25.15
CA THR A 41 -26.01 -5.07 25.17
C THR A 41 -26.22 -4.12 24.01
N GLU A 42 -25.14 -3.65 23.37
CA GLU A 42 -25.23 -2.77 22.20
C GLU A 42 -25.52 -3.63 20.95
N PRO A 43 -26.62 -3.39 20.20
CA PRO A 43 -27.06 -4.27 19.13
C PRO A 43 -26.04 -4.54 18.02
N HIS A 44 -25.20 -3.56 17.64
CA HIS A 44 -24.20 -3.74 16.60
C HIS A 44 -23.07 -4.71 17.01
N THR A 45 -22.76 -4.80 18.31
CA THR A 45 -21.66 -5.63 18.84
C THR A 45 -22.11 -6.87 19.59
N ALA A 46 -23.34 -6.89 20.11
CA ALA A 46 -23.87 -7.99 20.90
C ALA A 46 -23.92 -9.31 20.11
N GLU A 47 -24.29 -9.25 18.83
CA GLU A 47 -24.28 -10.43 17.97
C GLU A 47 -22.86 -10.91 17.66
N ILE A 48 -21.86 -10.02 17.59
CA ILE A 48 -20.45 -10.41 17.42
C ILE A 48 -19.98 -11.15 18.67
N VAL A 49 -20.19 -10.57 19.85
CA VAL A 49 -19.87 -11.18 21.16
C VAL A 49 -20.47 -12.58 21.27
N LYS A 50 -21.76 -12.70 20.97
CA LYS A 50 -22.50 -13.96 21.07
C LYS A 50 -22.04 -14.99 20.04
N ARG A 51 -21.94 -14.62 18.76
CA ARG A 51 -21.69 -15.58 17.68
C ARG A 51 -20.24 -15.99 17.56
N TRP A 52 -19.32 -15.08 17.83
CA TRP A 52 -17.89 -15.34 17.69
C TRP A 52 -17.27 -15.82 19.01
N GLY A 53 -18.05 -15.86 20.10
CA GLY A 53 -17.59 -16.32 21.41
C GLY A 53 -16.53 -15.40 22.00
N VAL A 54 -16.55 -14.12 21.63
CA VAL A 54 -15.55 -13.13 22.01
C VAL A 54 -15.99 -12.36 23.24
N SER A 55 -15.06 -12.06 24.16
CA SER A 55 -15.38 -11.30 25.38
C SER A 55 -15.79 -9.86 25.07
N ALA A 56 -16.74 -9.32 25.84
CA ALA A 56 -17.01 -7.88 25.84
C ALA A 56 -15.72 -7.10 26.19
N GLY A 57 -15.53 -5.97 25.53
CA GLY A 57 -14.42 -5.06 25.76
C GLY A 57 -14.75 -3.96 26.78
N ALA A 58 -13.74 -3.20 27.14
CA ALA A 58 -13.86 -1.90 27.80
C ALA A 58 -12.93 -0.91 27.08
N LEU A 59 -13.29 0.37 27.10
CA LEU A 59 -12.40 1.43 26.64
C LEU A 59 -11.21 1.50 27.60
N ASP A 60 -10.01 1.59 27.04
CA ASP A 60 -8.76 1.63 27.81
C ASP A 60 -7.76 2.56 27.11
N ASN A 61 -7.86 3.85 27.42
CA ASN A 61 -6.98 4.89 26.92
C ASN A 61 -5.49 4.67 27.29
N GLY A 62 -5.21 3.88 28.33
CA GLY A 62 -3.85 3.57 28.77
C GLY A 62 -3.21 2.39 28.02
N ARG A 63 -3.99 1.63 27.26
CA ARG A 63 -3.53 0.41 26.60
C ARG A 63 -2.47 0.68 25.53
N ASP A 64 -1.36 -0.05 25.61
CA ASP A 64 -0.27 -0.04 24.64
C ASP A 64 -0.37 -1.30 23.79
N LEU A 65 -1.00 -1.20 22.62
CA LEU A 65 -1.24 -2.37 21.77
C LEU A 65 0.06 -2.91 21.18
N ILE A 66 1.05 -2.06 20.92
CA ILE A 66 2.36 -2.52 20.45
C ILE A 66 2.98 -3.44 21.49
N LYS A 67 2.97 -3.03 22.78
CA LYS A 67 3.43 -3.90 23.86
C LYS A 67 2.60 -5.17 23.99
N ASP A 68 1.28 -5.10 23.84
CA ASP A 68 0.44 -6.31 23.87
C ASP A 68 0.84 -7.33 22.78
N PHE A 69 1.18 -6.85 21.57
CA PHE A 69 1.73 -7.68 20.49
C PHE A 69 3.09 -8.27 20.86
N GLN A 70 4.01 -7.45 21.36
CA GLN A 70 5.33 -7.91 21.79
C GLN A 70 5.26 -8.94 22.93
N SER A 71 4.41 -8.72 23.92
CA SER A 71 4.18 -9.64 25.04
C SER A 71 3.55 -10.96 24.59
N ALA A 72 2.82 -10.98 23.47
CA ALA A 72 2.34 -12.21 22.84
C ALA A 72 3.37 -12.89 21.92
N GLY A 73 4.62 -12.39 21.89
CA GLY A 73 5.72 -12.98 21.14
C GLY A 73 5.88 -12.49 19.71
N PHE A 74 5.16 -11.43 19.31
CA PHE A 74 5.36 -10.83 17.99
C PHE A 74 6.69 -10.07 17.95
N GLY A 75 7.42 -10.24 16.84
CA GLY A 75 8.39 -9.25 16.42
C GLY A 75 7.69 -7.93 16.08
N TYR A 76 8.37 -6.82 16.33
CA TYR A 76 7.87 -5.48 15.97
C TYR A 76 8.86 -4.80 15.04
N ALA A 77 8.37 -4.29 13.90
CA ALA A 77 9.14 -3.52 12.94
C ALA A 77 8.50 -2.14 12.76
N ALA A 78 9.24 -1.06 13.07
CA ALA A 78 8.78 0.31 12.89
C ALA A 78 9.24 0.91 11.55
N THR A 79 10.23 0.29 10.91
CA THR A 79 10.84 0.76 9.66
C THR A 79 11.17 -0.41 8.72
N LYS A 80 11.58 -0.11 7.48
CA LYS A 80 12.11 -1.12 6.56
C LYS A 80 13.35 -1.78 7.18
N THR A 81 14.28 -1.01 7.71
CA THR A 81 15.48 -1.56 8.36
C THR A 81 15.15 -2.59 9.45
N ASP A 82 14.10 -2.34 10.24
CA ASP A 82 13.62 -3.31 11.24
C ASP A 82 12.95 -4.53 10.59
N LEU A 83 12.17 -4.31 9.52
CA LEU A 83 11.51 -5.38 8.76
C LEU A 83 12.53 -6.37 8.18
N ASP A 84 13.64 -5.89 7.65
CA ASP A 84 14.71 -6.73 7.10
C ASP A 84 15.33 -7.64 8.16
N LYS A 85 15.50 -7.10 9.37
CA LYS A 85 16.07 -7.81 10.52
C LYS A 85 15.04 -8.68 11.26
N ALA A 86 13.75 -8.55 10.92
CA ALA A 86 12.69 -9.29 11.59
C ALA A 86 12.88 -10.79 11.38
N ASP A 87 12.86 -11.52 12.49
CA ASP A 87 12.98 -12.97 12.54
C ASP A 87 11.72 -13.62 11.94
N PRO A 88 11.80 -14.30 10.76
CA PRO A 88 10.65 -14.97 10.17
C PRO A 88 10.16 -16.14 11.03
N ALA A 89 10.91 -16.51 12.07
CA ALA A 89 10.49 -17.53 13.02
C ALA A 89 9.31 -17.10 13.91
N LYS A 90 9.04 -15.80 14.01
CA LYS A 90 8.06 -15.20 14.92
C LYS A 90 6.88 -14.59 14.17
N PRO A 91 5.68 -14.50 14.80
CA PRO A 91 4.63 -13.64 14.29
C PRO A 91 5.12 -12.19 14.25
N LEU A 92 4.57 -11.36 13.37
CA LEU A 92 5.14 -10.05 13.04
C LEU A 92 4.09 -8.93 12.99
N LEU A 93 4.36 -7.86 13.72
CA LEU A 93 3.65 -6.59 13.64
C LEU A 93 4.57 -5.54 12.99
N GLY A 94 4.20 -5.02 11.82
CA GLY A 94 4.90 -3.94 11.12
C GLY A 94 4.05 -2.68 11.05
N LEU A 95 4.47 -1.58 11.67
CA LEU A 95 3.75 -0.32 11.66
C LEU A 95 4.68 0.81 11.19
N PHE A 96 4.65 1.12 9.90
CA PHE A 96 5.66 1.95 9.22
C PHE A 96 5.30 3.43 9.12
N ALA A 97 4.05 3.79 9.42
CA ALA A 97 3.54 5.16 9.41
C ALA A 97 2.53 5.40 10.54
N PHE A 98 2.36 6.65 10.99
CA PHE A 98 1.30 6.99 11.97
C PHE A 98 -0.10 6.77 11.39
N SER A 99 -0.33 7.18 10.13
CA SER A 99 -1.58 6.98 9.41
C SER A 99 -1.32 6.15 8.16
N ASN A 100 -1.71 6.61 6.97
CA ASN A 100 -1.38 5.92 5.73
C ASN A 100 0.14 5.90 5.54
N MET A 101 0.66 4.84 4.91
CA MET A 101 2.04 4.86 4.40
C MET A 101 2.15 5.85 3.24
N ASN A 102 3.37 6.28 2.94
CA ASN A 102 3.65 7.13 1.79
C ASN A 102 3.34 6.37 0.49
N VAL A 103 2.90 7.10 -0.54
CA VAL A 103 2.62 6.52 -1.86
C VAL A 103 3.91 6.04 -2.53
N ALA A 104 3.77 5.19 -3.56
CA ALA A 104 4.90 4.65 -4.31
C ALA A 104 5.84 5.75 -4.83
N LEU A 105 5.31 6.83 -5.43
CA LEU A 105 6.11 7.96 -5.94
C LEU A 105 7.07 8.53 -4.89
N ASP A 106 6.55 8.82 -3.69
CA ASP A 106 7.32 9.45 -2.63
C ASP A 106 8.37 8.48 -2.07
N LYS A 107 8.02 7.20 -1.89
CA LYS A 107 8.97 6.15 -1.45
C LYS A 107 10.09 5.93 -2.46
N ILE A 108 9.78 5.88 -3.76
CA ILE A 108 10.75 5.75 -4.85
C ILE A 108 11.68 6.96 -4.85
N ASN A 109 11.12 8.18 -4.83
CA ASN A 109 11.90 9.41 -4.77
C ASN A 109 12.79 9.49 -3.53
N GLY A 110 12.29 9.07 -2.37
CA GLY A 110 13.07 8.96 -1.14
C GLY A 110 14.27 8.03 -1.28
N ARG A 111 14.09 6.85 -1.90
CA ARG A 111 15.15 5.86 -2.12
C ARG A 111 16.17 6.30 -3.18
N ARG A 112 15.73 7.03 -4.20
CA ARG A 112 16.58 7.56 -5.28
C ARG A 112 17.34 8.83 -4.90
N GLY A 113 16.88 9.56 -3.88
CA GLY A 113 17.53 10.78 -3.39
C GLY A 113 17.57 11.89 -4.46
N THR A 114 18.75 12.46 -4.70
CA THR A 114 18.94 13.52 -5.71
C THR A 114 18.85 13.01 -7.16
N ASP A 115 18.95 11.71 -7.38
CA ASP A 115 18.94 11.06 -8.69
C ASP A 115 17.52 10.63 -9.10
N LYS A 116 16.63 11.61 -9.31
CA LYS A 116 15.20 11.34 -9.53
C LYS A 116 14.86 10.87 -10.96
N ASN A 117 15.83 10.87 -11.88
CA ASN A 117 15.70 10.45 -13.28
C ASN A 117 14.39 10.84 -14.01
N GLY A 118 13.80 11.99 -13.66
CA GLY A 118 12.59 12.52 -14.32
C GLY A 118 11.28 12.32 -13.56
N LEU A 119 11.25 11.58 -12.45
CA LEU A 119 10.10 11.63 -11.52
C LEU A 119 10.03 13.03 -10.90
N THR A 120 8.95 13.75 -11.21
CA THR A 120 8.75 15.12 -10.70
C THR A 120 8.06 15.08 -9.33
N GLY A 121 8.35 16.05 -8.46
CA GLY A 121 7.83 16.11 -7.10
C GLY A 121 8.89 16.16 -6.00
N ALA A 122 8.56 16.84 -4.89
CA ALA A 122 9.35 16.77 -3.68
C ALA A 122 9.14 15.40 -3.01
N SER A 123 10.21 14.79 -2.48
CA SER A 123 10.05 13.64 -1.61
C SER A 123 9.54 14.13 -0.27
N VAL A 124 8.29 13.82 0.08
CA VAL A 124 7.69 14.20 1.37
C VAL A 124 7.97 13.15 2.46
N VAL A 125 8.75 12.11 2.16
CA VAL A 125 9.01 11.02 3.11
C VAL A 125 9.71 11.51 4.37
N GLU A 126 10.56 12.52 4.23
CA GLU A 126 11.26 13.19 5.34
C GLU A 126 10.34 14.15 6.11
N ASP A 127 9.41 14.83 5.42
CA ASP A 127 8.51 15.82 6.02
C ASP A 127 7.57 15.22 7.07
N PHE A 128 7.23 13.94 6.91
CA PHE A 128 6.39 13.19 7.86
C PHE A 128 7.19 12.41 8.91
N GLY A 129 8.53 12.55 8.92
CA GLY A 129 9.42 12.02 9.96
C GLY A 129 9.52 10.49 10.03
N LEU A 130 9.06 9.78 8.99
CA LEU A 130 9.10 8.32 8.88
C LEU A 130 9.54 7.90 7.47
N PRO A 131 10.77 8.23 7.04
CA PRO A 131 11.22 8.03 5.67
C PRO A 131 11.56 6.57 5.33
N ASP A 132 11.98 5.78 6.33
CA ASP A 132 12.42 4.39 6.16
C ASP A 132 11.22 3.41 6.09
N GLN A 133 10.44 3.50 5.01
CA GLN A 133 9.26 2.65 4.77
C GLN A 133 9.54 1.54 3.74
N PRO A 134 9.03 0.31 3.96
CA PRO A 134 9.07 -0.75 2.96
C PRO A 134 8.13 -0.44 1.79
N MET A 135 8.43 -1.03 0.63
CA MET A 135 7.47 -1.15 -0.48
C MET A 135 6.49 -2.31 -0.21
N LEU A 136 5.38 -2.34 -0.92
CA LEU A 136 4.35 -3.37 -0.76
C LEU A 136 4.85 -4.77 -1.11
N ASP A 137 5.68 -4.90 -2.15
CA ASP A 137 6.32 -6.16 -2.54
C ASP A 137 7.28 -6.68 -1.46
N GLU A 138 8.01 -5.78 -0.80
CA GLU A 138 8.89 -6.12 0.33
C GLU A 138 8.09 -6.60 1.56
N MET A 139 6.97 -5.95 1.86
CA MET A 139 6.04 -6.41 2.91
C MET A 139 5.43 -7.76 2.55
N ALA A 140 4.98 -7.96 1.31
CA ALA A 140 4.42 -9.23 0.84
C ALA A 140 5.42 -10.37 0.98
N ALA A 141 6.67 -10.17 0.55
CA ALA A 141 7.73 -11.17 0.66
C ALA A 141 7.98 -11.56 2.12
N LYS A 142 8.10 -10.57 3.03
CA LYS A 142 8.30 -10.86 4.46
C LYS A 142 7.10 -11.57 5.08
N ALA A 143 5.87 -11.20 4.70
CA ALA A 143 4.66 -11.87 5.18
C ALA A 143 4.67 -13.35 4.79
N ILE A 144 4.99 -13.65 3.53
CA ILE A 144 5.11 -15.02 3.03
C ILE A 144 6.20 -15.80 3.78
N ASP A 145 7.36 -15.19 4.04
CA ASP A 145 8.44 -15.83 4.80
C ASP A 145 8.03 -16.26 6.21
N VAL A 146 7.19 -15.46 6.89
CA VAL A 146 6.64 -15.80 8.20
C VAL A 146 5.57 -16.90 8.06
N LEU A 147 4.63 -16.72 7.12
CA LEU A 147 3.42 -17.56 7.00
C LEU A 147 3.68 -18.94 6.42
N LYS A 148 4.62 -19.08 5.47
CA LYS A 148 4.94 -20.35 4.78
C LYS A 148 5.42 -21.46 5.72
N ARG A 149 5.75 -21.11 6.96
CA ARG A 149 6.16 -22.05 8.02
C ARG A 149 4.98 -22.78 8.67
N SER A 150 3.74 -22.32 8.45
CA SER A 150 2.54 -22.99 8.95
C SER A 150 2.30 -24.30 8.19
N PRO A 151 2.31 -25.46 8.86
CA PRO A 151 2.04 -26.75 8.19
C PRO A 151 0.58 -26.90 7.74
N LYS A 152 -0.31 -25.99 8.14
CA LYS A 152 -1.72 -25.97 7.76
C LYS A 152 -2.01 -25.04 6.59
N GLY A 153 -0.98 -24.46 5.97
CA GLY A 153 -1.11 -23.37 5.02
C GLY A 153 -1.47 -22.05 5.70
N PHE A 154 -1.83 -21.05 4.89
CA PHE A 154 -2.19 -19.71 5.34
C PHE A 154 -3.18 -19.04 4.38
N VAL A 155 -3.82 -17.97 4.88
CA VAL A 155 -4.52 -16.98 4.05
C VAL A 155 -3.76 -15.67 4.20
N LEU A 156 -3.48 -15.00 3.09
CA LEU A 156 -2.80 -13.71 3.05
C LEU A 156 -3.60 -12.75 2.17
N MET A 157 -3.87 -11.56 2.70
CA MET A 157 -4.45 -10.44 1.96
C MET A 157 -3.39 -9.35 1.81
N ILE A 158 -3.16 -8.90 0.58
CA ILE A 158 -2.25 -7.81 0.24
C ILE A 158 -3.09 -6.73 -0.45
N GLU A 159 -3.02 -5.49 0.02
CA GLU A 159 -3.86 -4.38 -0.45
C GLU A 159 -3.00 -3.23 -0.99
N GLY A 160 -3.21 -2.86 -2.26
CA GLY A 160 -2.68 -1.64 -2.87
C GLY A 160 -3.51 -0.41 -2.51
N ALA A 161 -3.62 -0.08 -1.22
CA ALA A 161 -4.64 0.83 -0.69
C ALA A 161 -4.58 2.28 -1.21
N SER A 162 -3.43 2.73 -1.71
CA SER A 162 -3.26 4.12 -2.16
C SER A 162 -3.74 4.36 -3.60
N ILE A 163 -3.98 3.31 -4.40
CA ILE A 163 -4.55 3.45 -5.76
C ILE A 163 -5.86 4.24 -5.69
N ASP A 164 -6.79 3.81 -4.84
CA ASP A 164 -8.07 4.50 -4.58
C ASP A 164 -7.87 5.92 -4.03
N LYS A 165 -6.97 6.08 -3.06
CA LYS A 165 -6.73 7.39 -2.41
C LYS A 165 -6.24 8.45 -3.41
N GLN A 166 -5.34 8.04 -4.31
CA GLN A 166 -4.79 8.92 -5.33
C GLN A 166 -5.77 9.11 -6.49
N ALA A 167 -6.59 8.10 -6.80
CA ALA A 167 -7.70 8.24 -7.74
C ALA A 167 -8.70 9.30 -7.26
N HIS A 168 -9.11 9.27 -5.98
CA HIS A 168 -9.98 10.29 -5.38
C HIS A 168 -9.40 11.71 -5.46
N ALA A 169 -8.07 11.83 -5.40
CA ALA A 169 -7.37 13.11 -5.56
C ALA A 169 -7.19 13.53 -7.03
N MET A 170 -7.62 12.70 -7.99
CA MET A 170 -7.35 12.85 -9.42
C MET A 170 -5.85 12.95 -9.75
N ASP A 171 -5.00 12.36 -8.91
CA ASP A 171 -3.54 12.39 -9.07
C ASP A 171 -3.11 11.21 -9.96
N THR A 172 -3.06 11.50 -11.27
CA THR A 172 -2.87 10.45 -12.27
C THR A 172 -1.47 9.85 -12.24
N GLU A 173 -0.48 10.57 -11.72
CA GLU A 173 0.88 10.06 -11.62
C GLU A 173 1.00 9.08 -10.44
N ARG A 174 0.46 9.47 -9.27
CA ARG A 174 0.61 8.67 -8.05
C ARG A 174 -0.20 7.37 -8.08
N TRP A 175 -1.46 7.37 -8.51
CA TRP A 175 -2.24 6.10 -8.58
C TRP A 175 -1.66 5.11 -9.60
N MET A 176 -0.97 5.57 -10.66
CA MET A 176 -0.29 4.72 -11.64
C MET A 176 0.93 4.05 -11.00
N LEU A 177 1.75 4.82 -10.28
CA LEU A 177 2.90 4.28 -9.57
C LEU A 177 2.48 3.36 -8.41
N ASP A 178 1.40 3.66 -7.68
CA ASP A 178 0.83 2.75 -6.68
C ASP A 178 0.29 1.45 -7.33
N THR A 179 -0.27 1.53 -8.54
CA THR A 179 -0.69 0.33 -9.32
C THR A 179 0.52 -0.51 -9.70
N LEU A 180 1.62 0.12 -10.12
CA LEU A 180 2.88 -0.58 -10.41
C LEU A 180 3.50 -1.22 -9.15
N GLU A 181 3.43 -0.54 -8.00
CA GLU A 181 3.85 -1.14 -6.72
C GLU A 181 2.98 -2.37 -6.36
N PHE A 182 1.66 -2.30 -6.60
CA PHE A 182 0.77 -3.45 -6.38
C PHE A 182 1.06 -4.61 -7.34
N ASP A 183 1.29 -4.34 -8.63
CA ASP A 183 1.69 -5.37 -9.61
C ASP A 183 2.94 -6.13 -9.18
N ARG A 184 3.92 -5.45 -8.57
CA ARG A 184 5.10 -6.10 -8.01
C ARG A 184 4.78 -7.01 -6.83
N ALA A 185 3.84 -6.62 -5.96
CA ALA A 185 3.40 -7.49 -4.88
C ALA A 185 2.62 -8.71 -5.41
N VAL A 186 1.86 -8.54 -6.50
CA VAL A 186 1.23 -9.66 -7.25
C VAL A 186 2.31 -10.60 -7.78
N ARG A 187 3.39 -10.06 -8.36
CA ARG A 187 4.52 -10.86 -8.85
C ARG A 187 5.14 -11.72 -7.74
N VAL A 188 5.36 -11.16 -6.54
CA VAL A 188 5.85 -11.92 -5.37
C VAL A 188 4.92 -13.10 -5.03
N ALA A 189 3.60 -12.88 -5.03
CA ALA A 189 2.63 -13.94 -4.76
C ALA A 189 2.58 -15.00 -5.87
N GLN A 190 2.69 -14.59 -7.14
CA GLN A 190 2.73 -15.48 -8.29
C GLN A 190 4.00 -16.34 -8.32
N ASP A 191 5.17 -15.74 -8.02
CA ASP A 191 6.44 -16.47 -7.94
C ASP A 191 6.37 -17.52 -6.83
N PHE A 192 5.83 -17.18 -5.65
CA PHE A 192 5.57 -18.14 -4.58
C PHE A 192 4.63 -19.27 -5.04
N ALA A 193 3.51 -18.94 -5.70
CA ALA A 193 2.58 -19.96 -6.18
C ALA A 193 3.15 -20.86 -7.28
N ALA A 194 4.06 -20.34 -8.11
CA ALA A 194 4.75 -21.14 -9.12
C ALA A 194 5.76 -22.11 -8.50
N GLU A 195 6.42 -21.71 -7.41
CA GLU A 195 7.31 -22.57 -6.62
C GLU A 195 6.52 -23.58 -5.75
N HIS A 196 5.32 -23.19 -5.30
CA HIS A 196 4.45 -23.95 -4.41
C HIS A 196 3.12 -24.30 -5.10
N GLY A 197 3.08 -25.46 -5.76
CA GLY A 197 1.96 -25.94 -6.58
C GLY A 197 0.62 -26.20 -5.86
N ASP A 198 0.48 -25.78 -4.60
CA ASP A 198 -0.72 -25.84 -3.75
C ASP A 198 -1.27 -24.45 -3.37
N THR A 199 -0.85 -23.39 -4.07
CA THR A 199 -1.26 -22.01 -3.80
C THR A 199 -2.25 -21.48 -4.83
N LEU A 200 -3.37 -20.87 -4.36
CA LEU A 200 -4.30 -20.10 -5.18
C LEU A 200 -4.05 -18.59 -4.98
N VAL A 201 -3.83 -17.87 -6.08
CA VAL A 201 -3.71 -16.40 -6.08
C VAL A 201 -4.96 -15.80 -6.75
N ILE A 202 -5.62 -14.87 -6.04
CA ILE A 202 -6.74 -14.09 -6.56
C ILE A 202 -6.35 -12.62 -6.55
N VAL A 203 -6.50 -11.95 -7.70
CA VAL A 203 -6.27 -10.51 -7.85
C VAL A 203 -7.57 -9.87 -8.28
N THR A 204 -8.03 -8.87 -7.53
CA THR A 204 -9.28 -8.15 -7.80
C THR A 204 -9.19 -6.73 -7.24
N ALA A 205 -10.15 -5.89 -7.63
CA ALA A 205 -10.46 -4.63 -6.96
C ALA A 205 -11.74 -4.77 -6.13
N ASP A 206 -11.93 -3.89 -5.16
CA ASP A 206 -13.17 -3.70 -4.41
C ASP A 206 -14.19 -2.87 -5.19
N HIS A 207 -13.73 -1.82 -5.88
CA HIS A 207 -14.50 -1.04 -6.85
C HIS A 207 -13.59 -0.20 -7.78
N GLU A 208 -14.19 0.49 -8.76
CA GLU A 208 -13.51 1.55 -9.52
C GLU A 208 -13.55 2.88 -8.75
N CYS A 209 -12.59 3.78 -9.00
CA CYS A 209 -12.56 5.10 -8.39
C CYS A 209 -12.25 6.19 -9.43
N SER A 210 -13.05 7.26 -9.40
CA SER A 210 -12.92 8.48 -10.22
C SER A 210 -13.30 8.40 -11.70
N GLY A 211 -13.85 7.29 -12.20
CA GLY A 211 -14.30 7.18 -13.58
C GLY A 211 -13.14 7.29 -14.59
N ALA A 212 -12.00 6.69 -14.25
CA ALA A 212 -10.77 6.71 -15.02
C ALA A 212 -11.01 6.31 -16.49
N ALA A 213 -10.72 7.21 -17.43
CA ALA A 213 -10.86 6.92 -18.85
C ALA A 213 -9.77 7.60 -19.68
N LEU A 214 -9.14 6.82 -20.57
CA LEU A 214 -8.24 7.36 -21.60
C LEU A 214 -9.08 7.74 -22.83
N ILE A 215 -9.34 9.03 -23.01
CA ILE A 215 -10.13 9.56 -24.14
C ILE A 215 -9.17 10.01 -25.25
N GLY A 216 -8.56 9.02 -25.92
CA GLY A 216 -7.53 9.22 -26.95
C GLY A 216 -6.11 9.30 -26.39
N GLY A 217 -5.13 9.17 -27.28
CA GLY A 217 -3.70 9.24 -26.92
C GLY A 217 -2.92 10.02 -27.97
N SER A 218 -1.93 10.81 -27.52
CA SER A 218 -1.01 11.50 -28.41
C SER A 218 -0.07 10.48 -29.07
N VAL A 219 0.14 10.60 -30.39
CA VAL A 219 1.18 9.87 -31.14
C VAL A 219 2.47 10.68 -31.29
N VAL A 220 2.52 11.87 -30.69
CA VAL A 220 3.70 12.75 -30.66
C VAL A 220 4.10 13.01 -29.22
N THR A 221 5.37 13.36 -29.01
CA THR A 221 5.89 13.78 -27.71
C THR A 221 5.19 15.03 -27.18
N ASP A 222 5.18 15.25 -25.87
CA ASP A 222 4.68 16.45 -25.21
C ASP A 222 5.40 17.71 -25.74
N ALA A 223 6.72 17.64 -25.93
CA ALA A 223 7.49 18.72 -26.56
C ALA A 223 6.96 19.05 -27.97
N LYS A 224 6.61 18.03 -28.77
CA LYS A 224 6.05 18.23 -30.10
C LYS A 224 4.60 18.71 -30.05
N LEU A 225 3.82 18.23 -29.08
CA LEU A 225 2.46 18.68 -28.83
C LEU A 225 2.43 20.17 -28.48
N ALA A 226 3.32 20.62 -27.60
CA ALA A 226 3.49 22.03 -27.25
C ALA A 226 3.83 22.88 -28.49
N GLU A 227 4.76 22.42 -29.35
CA GLU A 227 5.07 23.09 -30.62
C GLU A 227 3.83 23.19 -31.54
N LEU A 228 3.10 22.09 -31.72
CA LEU A 228 1.91 22.05 -32.58
C LEU A 228 0.76 22.93 -32.05
N ALA A 229 0.61 23.01 -30.72
CA ALA A 229 -0.39 23.87 -30.07
C ALA A 229 -0.19 25.36 -30.42
N THR A 230 1.05 25.82 -30.61
CA THR A 230 1.32 27.20 -31.04
C THR A 230 0.78 27.51 -32.43
N LYS A 231 0.70 26.52 -33.33
CA LYS A 231 0.30 26.69 -34.74
C LYS A 231 -1.22 26.79 -34.94
N LYS A 232 -2.02 26.39 -33.94
CA LYS A 232 -3.51 26.40 -33.90
C LYS A 232 -4.18 25.60 -35.04
N GLY A 233 -5.43 25.21 -34.85
CA GLY A 233 -6.26 24.54 -35.88
C GLY A 233 -6.33 23.01 -35.81
N ALA A 234 -7.50 22.46 -36.13
CA ALA A 234 -7.83 21.05 -35.95
C ALA A 234 -6.94 20.08 -36.76
N ALA A 235 -6.43 20.49 -37.93
CA ALA A 235 -5.50 19.67 -38.71
C ALA A 235 -4.14 19.48 -37.99
N ASN A 236 -3.69 20.49 -37.24
CA ASN A 236 -2.42 20.48 -36.51
C ASN A 236 -2.52 19.75 -35.17
N LEU A 237 -3.70 19.74 -34.54
CA LEU A 237 -3.91 19.20 -33.20
C LEU A 237 -4.75 17.91 -33.10
N ARG A 238 -5.66 17.64 -34.03
CA ARG A 238 -6.50 16.42 -33.98
C ARG A 238 -5.93 15.34 -34.89
N ASN A 239 -5.79 15.64 -36.18
CA ASN A 239 -5.41 14.64 -37.18
C ASN A 239 -3.93 14.22 -37.08
N SER A 240 -3.07 15.11 -36.57
CA SER A 240 -1.63 14.90 -36.49
C SER A 240 -1.16 14.39 -35.13
N VAL A 241 -2.02 14.40 -34.11
CA VAL A 241 -1.67 14.10 -32.70
C VAL A 241 -2.48 12.93 -32.17
N VAL A 242 -3.78 12.85 -32.45
CA VAL A 242 -4.62 11.83 -31.82
C VAL A 242 -4.51 10.51 -32.57
N GLY A 243 -3.96 9.49 -31.91
CA GLY A 243 -3.88 8.12 -32.40
C GLY A 243 -5.23 7.40 -32.39
N VAL A 244 -5.29 6.27 -33.10
CA VAL A 244 -6.40 5.32 -33.02
C VAL A 244 -6.01 4.16 -32.09
N TYR A 245 -6.97 3.62 -31.34
CA TYR A 245 -6.73 2.53 -30.38
C TYR A 245 -6.03 1.32 -31.00
N GLU A 246 -6.31 1.00 -32.26
CA GLU A 246 -5.66 -0.12 -32.98
C GLU A 246 -4.14 0.03 -33.10
N ARG A 247 -3.62 1.26 -33.07
CA ARG A 247 -2.19 1.56 -33.14
C ARG A 247 -1.58 1.88 -31.77
N ALA A 248 -2.36 1.80 -30.69
CA ALA A 248 -1.85 1.99 -29.35
C ALA A 248 -0.88 0.85 -29.00
N GLY A 249 0.29 1.22 -28.48
CA GLY A 249 1.26 0.28 -27.92
C GLY A 249 1.38 0.48 -26.41
N PHE A 250 2.17 -0.37 -25.77
CA PHE A 250 2.55 -0.14 -24.38
C PHE A 250 3.48 1.08 -24.29
N PRO A 251 3.28 1.97 -23.29
CA PRO A 251 4.26 3.00 -22.98
C PRO A 251 5.64 2.37 -22.78
N ARG A 252 6.67 2.94 -23.42
CA ARG A 252 8.04 2.43 -23.32
C ARG A 252 8.74 3.09 -22.15
N TYR A 253 8.46 2.63 -20.93
CA TYR A 253 9.26 3.02 -19.77
C TYR A 253 10.61 2.30 -19.80
N LYS A 254 11.69 3.06 -19.67
CA LYS A 254 12.98 2.48 -19.27
C LYS A 254 12.91 2.22 -17.77
N LEU A 255 13.15 0.98 -17.37
CA LEU A 255 13.16 0.61 -15.95
C LEU A 255 14.52 0.96 -15.34
N ALA A 256 14.47 1.59 -14.17
CA ALA A 256 15.65 1.80 -13.34
C ALA A 256 16.04 0.48 -12.64
N ALA A 257 17.19 0.49 -11.94
CA ALA A 257 17.69 -0.67 -11.22
C ALA A 257 16.78 -1.15 -10.07
N ASP A 258 15.92 -0.29 -9.55
CA ASP A 258 14.88 -0.64 -8.56
C ASP A 258 13.66 -1.34 -9.20
N GLY A 259 13.62 -1.44 -10.53
CA GLY A 259 12.55 -2.05 -11.30
C GLY A 259 11.28 -1.19 -11.39
N TYR A 260 11.36 0.09 -11.06
CA TYR A 260 10.33 1.09 -11.37
C TYR A 260 10.75 1.92 -12.59
N PRO A 261 9.81 2.60 -13.29
CA PRO A 261 10.16 3.52 -14.37
C PRO A 261 11.21 4.55 -13.93
N GLU A 262 12.18 4.85 -14.79
CA GLU A 262 13.13 5.95 -14.58
C GLU A 262 12.38 7.27 -14.46
N THR A 263 11.41 7.48 -15.35
CA THR A 263 10.53 8.64 -15.44
C THR A 263 9.09 8.20 -15.72
N THR A 264 8.13 9.02 -15.30
CA THR A 264 6.70 8.94 -15.68
C THR A 264 6.43 9.74 -16.96
N ASP A 265 7.35 10.62 -17.34
CA ASP A 265 7.38 11.29 -18.64
C ASP A 265 7.72 10.28 -19.73
N ILE A 266 6.89 10.25 -20.78
CA ILE A 266 7.01 9.29 -21.89
C ILE A 266 7.75 9.86 -23.11
N ASP A 267 8.24 11.10 -23.02
CA ASP A 267 9.03 11.78 -24.05
C ASP A 267 10.49 11.30 -24.19
#